data_AF-A0A6G4WV77-F1
#
_entry.id   AF-A0A6G4WV77-F1
#
_cell.length_a   1.000
_cell.length_b   1.000
_cell.length_c   1.000
_cell.angle_alpha   90.00
_cell.angle_beta   90.00
_cell.angle_gamma   90.00
#
_symmetry.space_group_name_H-M   'P 1'
#
loop_
_entity.id
_entity.type
_entity.pdbx_description
1 polymer ?
#
loop_
_entity_poly.entity_id
_entity_poly.type
_entity_poly.pdbx_seq_one_letter_code
_entity_poly.pdbx_strand_id
1 'polypeptide(L)'
;MWNSDQLDLDAYLGRLGYTGDRTPTPETLGALHRAHVLSLRWDAIDSFLHHEVALDLATLQDKMVRRGRGGYCYEHVTLYAAALEALGFRFTAVSGRIQLGAETPRPATHAMLLVELDGARWLSDVGFGGSPLAPIELRDDARLTTDRGWSYRLRWEESAPGGPGWTVFQPNDRGPTEGADGWTRRQVFTETRQYPVDYAVGNHFVATHPR
;
A
#
# COMPACT_ATOMS: atom_id res chain seq x y z
N MET A 1 -6.13 -4.17 -16.76
CA MET A 1 -4.68 -3.94 -16.62
C MET A 1 -4.11 -4.75 -15.47
N TRP A 2 -4.87 -4.88 -14.37
CA TRP A 2 -4.50 -5.66 -13.19
C TRP A 2 -5.09 -7.07 -13.21
N ASN A 3 -5.48 -7.56 -14.40
CA ASN A 3 -6.05 -8.88 -14.65
C ASN A 3 -7.26 -9.19 -13.77
N SER A 4 -8.11 -8.20 -13.49
CA SER A 4 -9.28 -8.36 -12.63
C SER A 4 -10.26 -9.45 -13.07
N ASP A 5 -10.25 -9.81 -14.36
CA ASP A 5 -11.00 -10.92 -14.95
C ASP A 5 -10.55 -12.30 -14.45
N GLN A 6 -9.32 -12.42 -13.93
CA GLN A 6 -8.76 -13.65 -13.35
C GLN A 6 -8.98 -13.74 -11.84
N LEU A 7 -9.45 -12.66 -11.19
CA LEU A 7 -9.68 -12.62 -9.75
C LEU A 7 -11.03 -13.27 -9.41
N ASP A 8 -11.00 -14.24 -8.50
CA ASP A 8 -12.21 -14.65 -7.79
C ASP A 8 -12.58 -13.59 -6.74
N LEU A 9 -13.34 -12.58 -7.19
CA LEU A 9 -13.70 -11.42 -6.36
C LEU A 9 -14.54 -11.84 -5.14
N ASP A 10 -15.44 -12.81 -5.29
CA ASP A 10 -16.27 -13.28 -4.19
C ASP A 10 -15.45 -14.01 -3.12
N ALA A 11 -14.50 -14.87 -3.52
CA ALA A 11 -13.59 -15.50 -2.58
C ALA A 11 -12.70 -14.47 -1.86
N TYR A 12 -12.20 -13.47 -2.58
CA TYR A 12 -11.43 -12.37 -1.99
C TYR A 12 -12.25 -11.59 -0.97
N LEU A 13 -13.43 -11.10 -1.33
CA LEU A 13 -14.31 -10.36 -0.41
C LEU A 13 -14.75 -11.22 0.78
N GLY A 14 -15.03 -12.51 0.54
CA GLY A 14 -15.32 -13.49 1.59
C GLY A 14 -14.16 -13.66 2.58
N ARG A 15 -12.91 -13.72 2.09
CA ARG A 15 -11.71 -13.78 2.94
C ARG A 15 -11.54 -12.54 3.80
N LEU A 16 -11.93 -11.37 3.28
CA LEU A 16 -11.93 -10.11 4.03
C LEU A 16 -13.08 -10.00 5.03
N GLY A 17 -14.08 -10.89 4.96
CA GLY A 17 -15.34 -10.71 5.69
C GLY A 17 -16.13 -9.49 5.21
N TYR A 18 -15.93 -9.04 3.96
CA TYR A 18 -16.57 -7.85 3.42
C TYR A 18 -17.95 -8.17 2.85
N THR A 19 -18.98 -7.55 3.42
CA THR A 19 -20.39 -7.71 2.99
C THR A 19 -21.05 -6.38 2.61
N GLY A 20 -20.25 -5.33 2.41
CA GLY A 20 -20.73 -3.99 2.07
C GLY A 20 -21.11 -3.84 0.59
N ASP A 21 -21.45 -2.61 0.21
CA ASP A 21 -21.74 -2.25 -1.18
C ASP A 21 -20.50 -2.46 -2.07
N ARG A 22 -20.71 -2.80 -3.34
CA ARG A 22 -19.66 -3.03 -4.33
C ARG A 22 -19.52 -1.89 -5.32
N THR A 23 -20.23 -0.78 -5.11
CA THR A 23 -20.10 0.43 -5.92
C THR A 23 -18.82 1.20 -5.57
N PRO A 24 -18.16 1.85 -6.55
CA PRO A 24 -16.90 2.56 -6.31
C PRO A 24 -17.13 3.92 -5.62
N THR A 25 -17.35 3.88 -4.31
CA THR A 25 -17.60 5.06 -3.45
C THR A 25 -16.51 5.22 -2.38
N PRO A 26 -16.40 6.39 -1.73
CA PRO A 26 -15.50 6.59 -0.60
C PRO A 26 -15.73 5.59 0.54
N GLU A 27 -17.00 5.26 0.84
CA GLU A 27 -17.37 4.31 1.88
C GLU A 27 -16.88 2.89 1.53
N THR A 28 -17.09 2.46 0.29
CA THR A 28 -16.61 1.16 -0.20
C THR A 28 -15.08 1.10 -0.16
N LEU A 29 -14.38 2.16 -0.62
CA LEU A 29 -12.92 2.21 -0.59
C LEU A 29 -12.38 2.10 0.84
N GLY A 30 -12.92 2.90 1.77
CA GLY A 30 -12.50 2.91 3.17
C GLY A 30 -12.73 1.55 3.84
N ALA A 31 -13.89 0.95 3.62
CA ALA A 31 -14.22 -0.34 4.20
C ALA A 31 -13.39 -1.50 3.60
N LEU A 32 -13.14 -1.51 2.28
CA LEU A 32 -12.27 -2.49 1.64
C LEU A 32 -10.82 -2.35 2.06
N HIS A 33 -10.30 -1.12 2.11
CA HIS A 33 -8.94 -0.85 2.58
C HIS A 33 -8.75 -1.40 4.01
N ARG A 34 -9.66 -1.05 4.91
CA ARG A 34 -9.62 -1.52 6.30
C ARG A 34 -9.70 -3.04 6.38
N ALA A 35 -10.65 -3.65 5.67
CA ALA A 35 -10.85 -5.10 5.70
C ALA A 35 -9.63 -5.86 5.15
N HIS A 36 -9.00 -5.34 4.09
CA HIS A 36 -7.76 -5.88 3.54
C HIS A 36 -6.62 -5.87 4.56
N VAL A 37 -6.35 -4.70 5.16
CA VAL A 37 -5.25 -4.52 6.12
C VAL A 37 -5.44 -5.39 7.38
N LEU A 38 -6.69 -5.58 7.84
CA LEU A 38 -6.97 -6.35 9.05
C LEU A 38 -7.06 -7.87 8.82
N SER A 39 -7.35 -8.32 7.60
CA SER A 39 -7.67 -9.75 7.34
C SER A 39 -6.54 -10.51 6.65
N LEU A 40 -5.78 -9.86 5.77
CA LEU A 40 -4.66 -10.48 5.08
C LEU A 40 -3.38 -10.33 5.91
N ARG A 41 -2.62 -11.42 5.99
CA ARG A 41 -1.37 -11.44 6.76
C ARG A 41 -0.26 -10.79 5.95
N TRP A 42 0.63 -10.10 6.64
CA TRP A 42 1.86 -9.60 6.05
C TRP A 42 3.02 -10.53 6.43
N ASP A 43 3.78 -11.02 5.45
CA ASP A 43 5.03 -11.75 5.69
C ASP A 43 5.98 -11.65 4.48
N ALA A 44 7.24 -12.03 4.67
CA ALA A 44 8.26 -12.12 3.61
C ALA A 44 8.89 -13.53 3.56
N ILE A 45 8.14 -14.56 3.98
CA ILE A 45 8.66 -15.92 4.19
C ILE A 45 9.12 -16.53 2.87
N ASP A 46 8.35 -16.34 1.79
CA ASP A 46 8.68 -16.95 0.50
C ASP A 46 9.95 -16.34 -0.10
N SER A 47 10.16 -15.02 0.03
CA SER A 47 11.44 -14.39 -0.35
C SER A 47 12.62 -14.99 0.43
N PHE A 48 12.46 -15.18 1.75
CA PHE A 48 13.52 -15.74 2.58
C PHE A 48 13.84 -17.21 2.26
N LEU A 49 12.82 -18.03 1.97
CA LEU A 49 12.98 -19.47 1.75
C LEU A 49 13.28 -19.85 0.30
N HIS A 50 12.78 -19.07 -0.66
CA HIS A 50 12.77 -19.44 -2.06
C HIS A 50 13.49 -18.44 -2.97
N HIS A 51 13.81 -17.24 -2.46
CA HIS A 51 14.34 -16.15 -3.29
C HIS A 51 13.49 -15.91 -4.55
N GLU A 52 12.18 -16.10 -4.43
CA GLU A 52 11.22 -15.91 -5.51
C GLU A 52 9.86 -15.58 -4.89
N VAL A 53 9.16 -14.61 -5.48
CA VAL A 53 7.80 -14.23 -5.10
C VAL A 53 7.01 -13.98 -6.38
N ALA A 54 6.00 -14.79 -6.64
CA ALA A 54 5.13 -14.65 -7.80
C ALA A 54 4.06 -13.59 -7.58
N LEU A 55 3.77 -12.81 -8.62
CA LEU A 55 2.74 -11.75 -8.60
C LEU A 55 1.54 -12.03 -9.52
N ASP A 56 1.46 -13.19 -10.16
CA ASP A 56 0.28 -13.56 -10.94
C ASP A 56 -0.91 -13.83 -10.01
N LEU A 57 -2.12 -13.46 -10.45
CA LEU A 57 -3.30 -13.55 -9.59
C LEU A 57 -3.67 -14.98 -9.20
N ALA A 58 -3.39 -15.97 -10.05
CA ALA A 58 -3.67 -17.36 -9.73
C ALA A 58 -2.87 -17.82 -8.50
N THR A 59 -1.58 -17.48 -8.45
CA THR A 59 -0.72 -17.74 -7.28
C THR A 59 -1.13 -16.90 -6.07
N LEU A 60 -1.36 -15.60 -6.26
CA LEU A 60 -1.70 -14.69 -5.13
C LEU A 60 -3.00 -15.09 -4.45
N GLN A 61 -4.06 -15.41 -5.20
CA GLN A 61 -5.33 -15.80 -4.62
C GLN A 61 -5.26 -17.18 -3.94
N ASP A 62 -4.51 -18.14 -4.51
CA ASP A 62 -4.32 -19.43 -3.83
C ASP A 62 -3.60 -19.23 -2.49
N LYS A 63 -2.50 -18.49 -2.51
CA LYS A 63 -1.65 -18.22 -1.36
C LYS A 63 -2.37 -17.42 -0.27
N MET A 64 -2.84 -16.21 -0.60
CA MET A 64 -3.33 -15.24 0.39
C MET A 64 -4.81 -15.41 0.72
N VAL A 65 -5.62 -15.80 -0.27
CA VAL A 65 -7.08 -15.94 -0.09
C VAL A 65 -7.42 -17.34 0.39
N ARG A 66 -7.06 -18.39 -0.36
CA ARG A 66 -7.47 -19.77 -0.04
C ARG A 66 -6.68 -20.38 1.11
N ARG A 67 -5.36 -20.25 1.09
CA ARG A 67 -4.46 -20.86 2.11
C ARG A 67 -4.18 -19.95 3.30
N GLY A 68 -4.55 -18.67 3.23
CA GLY A 68 -4.38 -17.70 4.32
C GLY A 68 -2.92 -17.41 4.70
N ARG A 69 -1.97 -17.66 3.78
CA ARG A 69 -0.57 -17.22 3.91
C ARG A 69 -0.47 -15.71 3.72
N GLY A 70 0.59 -15.10 4.22
CA GLY A 70 0.83 -13.67 4.02
C GLY A 70 1.71 -13.38 2.82
N GLY A 71 1.84 -12.09 2.50
CA GLY A 71 2.75 -11.58 1.49
C GLY A 71 3.22 -10.18 1.85
N TYR A 72 4.10 -9.59 1.04
CA TYR A 72 4.56 -8.21 1.26
C TYR A 72 3.89 -7.22 0.29
N CYS A 73 4.42 -5.99 0.21
CA CYS A 73 3.76 -4.87 -0.48
C CYS A 73 3.30 -5.18 -1.91
N TYR A 74 4.13 -5.83 -2.73
CA TYR A 74 3.78 -6.13 -4.12
C TYR A 74 2.63 -7.14 -4.25
N GLU A 75 2.61 -8.17 -3.41
CA GLU A 75 1.56 -9.20 -3.40
C GLU A 75 0.23 -8.59 -2.94
N HIS A 76 0.26 -7.85 -1.83
CA HIS A 76 -0.89 -7.13 -1.29
C HIS A 76 -1.48 -6.15 -2.31
N VAL A 77 -0.66 -5.28 -2.89
CA VAL A 77 -1.13 -4.25 -3.80
C VAL A 77 -1.59 -4.83 -5.13
N THR A 78 -0.96 -5.87 -5.65
CA THR A 78 -1.41 -6.53 -6.89
C THR A 78 -2.80 -7.15 -6.71
N LEU A 79 -3.00 -7.89 -5.61
CA LEU A 79 -4.30 -8.47 -5.29
C LEU A 79 -5.38 -7.39 -5.04
N TYR A 80 -5.03 -6.35 -4.29
CA TYR A 80 -5.93 -5.23 -4.00
C TYR A 80 -6.29 -4.41 -5.24
N ALA A 81 -5.31 -4.15 -6.13
CA ALA A 81 -5.52 -3.44 -7.39
C ALA A 81 -6.45 -4.20 -8.32
N ALA A 82 -6.32 -5.52 -8.42
CA ALA A 82 -7.24 -6.36 -9.19
C ALA A 82 -8.67 -6.28 -8.64
N ALA A 83 -8.85 -6.26 -7.31
CA ALA A 83 -10.16 -6.10 -6.69
C ALA A 83 -10.76 -4.71 -6.94
N LEU A 84 -9.97 -3.65 -6.81
CA LEU A 84 -10.41 -2.29 -7.13
C LEU A 84 -10.78 -2.15 -8.62
N GLU A 85 -10.00 -2.74 -9.52
CA GLU A 85 -10.31 -2.77 -10.96
C GLU A 85 -11.61 -3.53 -11.25
N ALA A 86 -11.84 -4.68 -10.60
CA ALA A 86 -13.09 -5.46 -10.72
C ALA A 86 -14.32 -4.68 -10.26
N LEU A 87 -14.17 -3.85 -9.23
CA LEU A 87 -15.23 -3.01 -8.64
C LEU A 87 -15.41 -1.67 -9.37
N GLY A 88 -14.64 -1.41 -10.43
CA GLY A 88 -14.76 -0.21 -11.25
C GLY A 88 -14.13 1.05 -10.65
N PHE A 89 -13.25 0.92 -9.64
CA PHE A 89 -12.48 2.07 -9.15
C PHE A 89 -11.46 2.52 -10.20
N ARG A 90 -11.26 3.83 -10.27
CA ARG A 90 -10.14 4.42 -11.02
C ARG A 90 -8.98 4.69 -10.07
N PHE A 91 -7.79 4.29 -10.48
CA PHE A 91 -6.59 4.48 -9.66
C PHE A 91 -5.32 4.52 -10.49
N THR A 92 -4.25 4.97 -9.84
CA THR A 92 -2.89 5.00 -10.35
C THR A 92 -1.99 4.27 -9.37
N ALA A 93 -1.30 3.23 -9.83
CA ALA A 93 -0.25 2.61 -9.04
C ALA A 93 0.98 3.53 -8.97
N VAL A 94 1.62 3.56 -7.81
CA VAL A 94 2.83 4.34 -7.54
C VAL A 94 3.84 3.51 -6.73
N SER A 95 5.08 3.98 -6.69
CA SER A 95 6.17 3.38 -5.91
C SER A 95 6.75 4.40 -4.93
N GLY A 96 6.93 3.98 -3.68
CA GLY A 96 7.51 4.78 -2.61
C GLY A 96 8.87 4.25 -2.14
N ARG A 97 9.63 5.13 -1.49
CA ARG A 97 10.87 4.82 -0.78
C ARG A 97 10.56 4.80 0.70
N ILE A 98 10.70 3.64 1.33
CA ILE A 98 10.57 3.52 2.79
C ILE A 98 11.74 4.25 3.42
N GLN A 99 11.48 5.21 4.31
CA GLN A 99 12.52 5.99 4.98
C GLN A 99 12.71 5.54 6.43
N LEU A 100 11.60 5.44 7.19
CA LEU A 100 11.62 5.16 8.63
C LEU A 100 12.68 5.99 9.37
N GLY A 101 12.73 7.29 9.06
CA GLY A 101 13.68 8.25 9.63
C GLY A 101 15.08 8.26 8.99
N ALA A 102 15.32 7.46 7.94
CA ALA A 102 16.58 7.56 7.19
C ALA A 102 16.69 8.90 6.43
N GLU A 103 17.91 9.45 6.42
CA GLU A 103 18.23 10.70 5.72
C GLU A 103 18.73 10.44 4.28
N THR A 104 19.28 9.24 4.03
CA THR A 104 19.76 8.85 2.71
C THR A 104 18.66 8.20 1.87
N PRO A 105 18.58 8.48 0.55
CA PRO A 105 17.60 7.85 -0.32
C PRO A 105 17.69 6.31 -0.30
N ARG A 106 16.55 5.65 -0.12
CA ARG A 106 16.39 4.20 -0.30
C ARG A 106 15.75 3.87 -1.67
N PRO A 107 15.86 2.64 -2.19
CA PRO A 107 15.16 2.24 -3.42
C PRO A 107 13.64 2.52 -3.36
N ALA A 108 13.05 2.84 -4.51
CA ALA A 108 11.60 3.06 -4.62
C ALA A 108 10.89 1.72 -4.83
N THR A 109 10.83 0.93 -3.77
CA THR A 109 10.38 -0.48 -3.81
C THR A 109 9.16 -0.78 -2.93
N HIS A 110 8.37 0.24 -2.59
CA HIS A 110 7.10 0.07 -1.88
C HIS A 110 5.91 0.35 -2.79
N ALA A 111 5.10 -0.66 -3.07
CA ALA A 111 3.90 -0.54 -3.89
C ALA A 111 2.75 0.12 -3.12
N MET A 112 2.02 1.03 -3.78
CA MET A 112 0.83 1.71 -3.25
C MET A 112 -0.09 2.14 -4.40
N LEU A 113 -1.34 2.49 -4.08
CA LEU A 113 -2.30 3.04 -5.05
C LEU A 113 -2.75 4.45 -4.69
N LEU A 114 -2.96 5.29 -5.70
CA LEU A 114 -3.67 6.56 -5.62
C LEU A 114 -5.05 6.38 -6.26
N VAL A 115 -6.11 6.36 -5.47
CA VAL A 115 -7.48 6.11 -5.92
C VAL A 115 -8.22 7.43 -6.16
N GLU A 116 -8.95 7.54 -7.26
CA GLU A 116 -9.70 8.73 -7.68
C GLU A 116 -11.20 8.56 -7.41
N LEU A 117 -11.77 9.43 -6.58
CA LEU A 117 -13.19 9.41 -6.19
C LEU A 117 -13.68 10.84 -5.99
N ASP A 118 -14.84 11.18 -6.59
CA ASP A 118 -15.54 12.46 -6.38
C ASP A 118 -14.67 13.71 -6.53
N GLY A 119 -13.72 13.69 -7.47
CA GLY A 119 -12.79 14.80 -7.72
C GLY A 119 -11.62 14.89 -6.72
N ALA A 120 -11.57 14.01 -5.73
CA ALA A 120 -10.46 13.86 -4.79
C ALA A 120 -9.60 12.64 -5.14
N ARG A 121 -8.39 12.62 -4.57
CA ARG A 121 -7.43 11.52 -4.70
C ARG A 121 -7.06 11.01 -3.32
N TRP A 122 -6.88 9.71 -3.20
CA TRP A 122 -6.66 9.04 -1.92
C TRP A 122 -5.47 8.10 -2.02
N LEU A 123 -4.49 8.26 -1.13
CA LEU A 123 -3.42 7.30 -0.92
C LEU A 123 -3.99 6.06 -0.21
N SER A 124 -4.03 4.93 -0.92
CA SER A 124 -4.39 3.62 -0.39
C SER A 124 -3.14 2.75 -0.28
N ASP A 125 -2.57 2.68 0.92
CA ASP A 125 -1.37 1.92 1.26
C ASP A 125 -1.71 0.68 2.10
N VAL A 126 -2.08 -0.42 1.43
CA VAL A 126 -2.52 -1.67 2.07
C VAL A 126 -1.39 -2.69 2.32
N GLY A 127 -0.18 -2.41 1.83
CA GLY A 127 0.91 -3.40 1.73
C GLY A 127 2.13 -3.14 2.63
N PHE A 128 2.09 -2.14 3.52
CA PHE A 128 3.25 -1.78 4.35
C PHE A 128 3.45 -2.71 5.55
N GLY A 129 2.46 -3.53 5.90
CA GLY A 129 2.41 -4.31 7.13
C GLY A 129 1.87 -3.48 8.30
N GLY A 130 2.59 -2.44 8.70
CA GLY A 130 2.08 -1.36 9.58
C GLY A 130 1.25 -0.33 8.81
N SER A 131 0.30 -0.79 7.99
CA SER A 131 -0.50 0.04 7.10
C SER A 131 -1.52 0.92 7.85
N PRO A 132 -1.85 2.13 7.33
CA PRO A 132 -3.02 2.86 7.77
C PRO A 132 -4.28 1.98 7.71
N LEU A 133 -5.27 2.25 8.57
CA LEU A 133 -6.55 1.53 8.55
C LEU A 133 -7.61 2.23 7.68
N ALA A 134 -7.23 3.31 7.01
CA ALA A 134 -8.08 4.05 6.08
C ALA A 134 -7.19 4.73 5.02
N PRO A 135 -7.71 4.98 3.81
CA PRO A 135 -7.02 5.82 2.83
C PRO A 135 -6.77 7.23 3.37
N ILE A 136 -5.67 7.84 2.95
CA ILE A 136 -5.32 9.22 3.32
C ILE A 136 -5.60 10.12 2.13
N GLU A 137 -6.36 11.20 2.31
CA GLU A 137 -6.58 12.18 1.24
C GLU A 137 -5.23 12.73 0.75
N LEU A 138 -5.02 12.74 -0.57
CA LEU A 138 -3.79 13.21 -1.22
C LEU A 138 -3.81 14.74 -1.33
N ARG A 139 -3.66 15.41 -0.19
CA ARG A 139 -3.68 16.87 -0.03
C ARG A 139 -2.59 17.31 0.93
N ASP A 140 -1.98 18.47 0.69
CA ASP A 140 -0.97 19.01 1.61
C ASP A 140 -1.58 19.26 3.00
N ASP A 141 -0.83 18.87 4.02
CA ASP A 141 -1.24 18.84 5.43
C ASP A 141 -2.45 17.96 5.74
N ALA A 142 -2.78 16.98 4.90
CA ALA A 142 -3.78 15.98 5.25
C ALA A 142 -3.33 15.18 6.49
N ARG A 143 -4.29 14.87 7.35
CA ARG A 143 -4.07 14.11 8.59
C ARG A 143 -5.07 12.97 8.66
N LEU A 144 -4.61 11.84 9.16
CA LEU A 144 -5.44 10.69 9.47
C LEU A 144 -5.15 10.28 10.90
N THR A 145 -6.18 10.17 11.74
CA THR A 145 -6.12 9.48 13.02
C THR A 145 -7.13 8.35 12.98
N THR A 146 -6.64 7.13 13.15
CA THR A 146 -7.48 5.92 13.13
C THR A 146 -8.17 5.70 14.48
N ASP A 147 -9.21 4.87 14.50
CA ASP A 147 -9.88 4.39 15.71
C ASP A 147 -8.96 3.59 16.66
N ARG A 148 -7.79 3.17 16.17
CA ARG A 148 -6.73 2.52 16.97
C ARG A 148 -5.69 3.50 17.51
N GLY A 149 -5.88 4.81 17.33
CA GLY A 149 -4.97 5.86 17.78
C GLY A 149 -3.74 6.08 16.88
N TRP A 150 -3.57 5.29 15.82
CA TRP A 150 -2.49 5.51 14.85
C TRP A 150 -2.76 6.79 14.07
N SER A 151 -1.73 7.63 13.96
CA SER A 151 -1.83 8.92 13.32
C SER A 151 -0.84 9.01 12.15
N TYR A 152 -1.24 9.72 11.11
CA TYR A 152 -0.44 9.96 9.92
C TYR A 152 -0.62 11.40 9.47
N ARG A 153 0.42 11.97 8.88
CA ARG A 153 0.40 13.29 8.25
C ARG A 153 1.02 13.21 6.87
N LEU A 154 0.40 13.86 5.90
CA LEU A 154 0.85 13.91 4.51
C LEU A 154 1.29 15.33 4.16
N ARG A 155 2.46 15.48 3.56
CA ARG A 155 2.99 16.79 3.12
C ARG A 155 3.55 16.70 1.72
N TRP A 156 3.37 17.77 0.95
CA TRP A 156 4.06 17.97 -0.32
C TRP A 156 5.34 18.76 -0.05
N GLU A 157 6.49 18.13 -0.21
CA GLU A 157 7.80 18.71 0.14
C GLU A 157 8.92 18.21 -0.76
N GLU A 158 10.12 18.76 -0.61
CA GLU A 158 11.33 18.21 -1.23
C GLU A 158 11.67 16.87 -0.55
N SER A 159 11.25 15.79 -1.19
CA SER A 159 11.17 14.46 -0.57
C SER A 159 12.42 13.58 -0.84
N ALA A 160 13.23 13.95 -1.84
CA ALA A 160 14.51 13.34 -2.18
C ALA A 160 15.36 14.33 -3.01
N PRO A 161 16.69 14.13 -3.12
CA PRO A 161 17.50 14.86 -4.08
C PRO A 161 16.96 14.60 -5.49
N GLY A 162 16.36 15.63 -6.13
CA GLY A 162 15.80 15.51 -7.48
C GLY A 162 14.36 16.01 -7.66
N GLY A 163 13.66 16.49 -6.63
CA GLY A 163 12.41 17.24 -6.80
C GLY A 163 11.35 17.05 -5.72
N PRO A 164 10.20 17.75 -5.85
CA PRO A 164 9.11 17.65 -4.91
C PRO A 164 8.42 16.28 -4.99
N GLY A 165 7.88 15.82 -3.86
CA GLY A 165 7.05 14.64 -3.76
C GLY A 165 6.24 14.63 -2.47
N TRP A 166 5.53 13.53 -2.25
CA TRP A 166 4.74 13.34 -1.05
C TRP A 166 5.57 12.64 0.03
N THR A 167 5.52 13.18 1.24
CA THR A 167 6.06 12.53 2.44
C THR A 167 4.92 12.11 3.35
N VAL A 168 4.88 10.82 3.69
CA VAL A 168 4.00 10.29 4.74
C VAL A 168 4.80 10.29 6.04
N PHE A 169 4.25 10.92 7.07
CA PHE A 169 4.79 10.92 8.43
C PHE A 169 3.94 10.06 9.35
N GLN A 170 4.59 9.47 10.35
CA GLN A 170 3.97 8.81 11.51
C GLN A 170 4.55 9.40 12.80
N PRO A 171 3.87 9.27 13.96
CA PRO A 171 4.46 9.61 15.25
C PRO A 171 5.80 8.93 15.49
N ASN A 172 6.71 9.62 16.16
CA ASN A 172 8.01 9.06 16.51
C ASN A 172 7.87 7.96 17.59
N ASP A 173 8.28 6.74 17.25
CA ASP A 173 8.25 5.58 18.16
C ASP A 173 9.26 5.71 19.33
N ARG A 174 10.20 6.66 19.25
CA ARG A 174 11.21 6.93 20.30
C ARG A 174 10.77 7.95 21.35
N GLY A 175 9.50 8.36 21.35
CA GLY A 175 8.99 9.45 22.19
C GLY A 175 9.41 10.82 21.65
N PRO A 176 8.99 11.92 22.30
CA PRO A 176 9.44 13.26 21.94
C PRO A 176 10.93 13.38 22.30
N THR A 177 11.82 13.15 21.34
CA THR A 177 13.15 13.74 21.40
C THR A 177 12.96 15.25 21.40
N GLU A 178 13.34 15.92 22.48
CA GLU A 178 13.32 17.39 22.58
C GLU A 178 13.89 17.99 21.28
N GLY A 179 13.07 18.78 20.58
CA GLY A 179 13.47 19.50 19.36
C GLY A 179 13.08 18.86 18.01
N ALA A 180 12.50 17.67 17.96
CA ALA A 180 11.87 17.14 16.74
C ALA A 180 10.35 17.29 16.86
N ASP A 181 9.65 17.68 15.78
CA ASP A 181 8.19 17.95 15.71
C ASP A 181 7.27 16.75 16.06
N GLY A 182 7.79 15.68 16.67
CA GLY A 182 7.03 14.48 17.06
C GLY A 182 6.71 13.53 15.90
N TRP A 183 7.19 13.83 14.70
CA TRP A 183 6.93 13.08 13.47
C TRP A 183 8.20 12.45 12.90
N THR A 184 8.08 11.24 12.36
CA THR A 184 9.12 10.53 11.62
C THR A 184 8.68 10.31 10.18
N ARG A 185 9.58 10.57 9.22
CA ARG A 185 9.35 10.26 7.80
C ARG A 185 9.21 8.75 7.64
N ARG A 186 7.99 8.28 7.37
CA ARG A 186 7.68 6.86 7.14
C ARG A 186 8.15 6.44 5.76
N GLN A 187 7.71 7.17 4.75
CA GLN A 187 8.05 6.95 3.35
C GLN A 187 7.85 8.21 2.52
N VAL A 188 8.50 8.24 1.36
CA VAL A 188 8.33 9.29 0.35
C VAL A 188 7.94 8.68 -0.98
N PHE A 189 7.15 9.38 -1.79
CA PHE A 189 6.78 8.91 -3.13
C PHE A 189 6.50 10.07 -4.09
N THR A 190 6.64 9.78 -5.38
CA THR A 190 6.21 10.66 -6.47
C THR A 190 4.94 10.11 -7.10
N GLU A 191 4.19 10.95 -7.80
CA GLU A 191 2.97 10.52 -8.51
C GLU A 191 3.24 9.84 -9.86
N THR A 192 4.50 9.49 -10.16
CA THR A 192 4.87 8.74 -11.36
C THR A 192 4.11 7.44 -11.42
N ARG A 193 3.31 7.28 -12.47
CA ARG A 193 2.52 6.07 -12.72
C ARG A 193 3.43 4.86 -12.81
N GLN A 194 3.02 3.80 -12.14
CA GLN A 194 3.60 2.48 -12.19
C GLN A 194 2.59 1.50 -12.76
N TYR A 195 3.10 0.37 -13.22
CA TYR A 195 2.35 -0.71 -13.84
C TYR A 195 2.75 -2.06 -13.22
N PRO A 196 1.99 -3.15 -13.47
CA PRO A 196 2.38 -4.48 -13.01
C PRO A 196 3.82 -4.88 -13.39
N VAL A 197 4.31 -4.43 -14.55
CA VAL A 197 5.69 -4.68 -14.99
C VAL A 197 6.74 -3.97 -14.12
N ASP A 198 6.46 -2.76 -13.63
CA ASP A 198 7.37 -2.05 -12.72
C ASP A 198 7.39 -2.73 -11.35
N TYR A 199 6.22 -3.21 -10.91
CA TYR A 199 6.11 -4.01 -9.69
C TYR A 199 6.85 -5.34 -9.82
N ALA A 200 6.85 -6.00 -10.98
CA ALA A 200 7.65 -7.20 -11.19
C ALA A 200 9.17 -6.94 -11.03
N VAL A 201 9.67 -5.81 -11.57
CA VAL A 201 11.09 -5.41 -11.41
C VAL A 201 11.42 -5.13 -9.95
N GLY A 202 10.59 -4.31 -9.28
CA GLY A 202 10.80 -3.99 -7.87
C GLY A 202 10.69 -5.21 -6.95
N ASN A 203 9.74 -6.11 -7.24
CA ASN A 203 9.56 -7.38 -6.54
C ASN A 203 10.76 -8.30 -6.72
N HIS A 204 11.31 -8.42 -7.93
CA HIS A 204 12.52 -9.20 -8.15
C HIS A 204 13.66 -8.66 -7.28
N PHE A 205 13.88 -7.33 -7.29
CA PHE A 205 14.89 -6.72 -6.42
C PHE A 205 14.64 -7.05 -4.93
N VAL A 206 13.44 -6.81 -4.41
CA VAL A 206 13.13 -7.05 -2.99
C VAL A 206 13.23 -8.53 -2.61
N ALA A 207 12.82 -9.44 -3.50
CA ALA A 207 12.78 -10.87 -3.21
C ALA A 207 14.18 -11.52 -3.22
N THR A 208 15.06 -11.06 -4.10
CA THR A 208 16.27 -11.82 -4.45
C THR A 208 17.58 -11.07 -4.22
N HIS A 209 17.55 -9.74 -4.10
CA HIS A 209 18.75 -8.95 -3.96
C HIS A 209 19.33 -9.07 -2.54
N PRO A 210 20.66 -9.21 -2.36
CA PRO A 210 21.27 -9.41 -1.05
C PRO A 210 21.28 -8.17 -0.13
N ARG A 211 20.70 -7.05 -0.55
CA ARG A 211 20.67 -5.77 0.20
C ARG A 211 19.27 -5.18 0.16
#